data_AF-A0A0W0Y9G3-F1
#
_entry.id   AF-A0A0W0Y9G3-F1
#
_cell.length_a   1.000
_cell.length_b   1.000
_cell.length_c   1.000
_cell.angle_alpha   90.00
_cell.angle_beta   90.00
_cell.angle_gamma   90.00
#
_symmetry.space_group_name_H-M   'P 1'
#
loop_
_entity.id
_entity.type
_entity.pdbx_description
1 polymer ?
#
loop_
_entity_poly.entity_id
_entity_poly.type
_entity_poly.pdbx_seq_one_letter_code
_entity_poly.pdbx_strand_id
1 'polypeptide(L)'
;MFALSRKNYPKIHRDKFIANSLDGMFSRGISSYASERFTQEWDNPEKRLIAKAMTLSTIVPTLHSSRQNIALQPPFPNGKKQHPSVAHALGKTYGKLCAIDKISAVCPEHYLLMRTAVGIARNPKPEILNAATIIGFELGTELEKLDRNTLKSLFEIGSSVPESRSRDVLENHDLLIKILKGEHQVPPQQFLRVLEVVLSPLGMIANSYGSNNCKIEKAKKAGKDVAGLENFINELMVSLKNFHVPYIKAPGSPFAHLQMQLYTQGAQISDAELVTVSHYLESLSNNVTDDCLMPNIPLIRSVIVCDATGRTLHLHDHMNLPHFFDVSGTTGAVMQASLGLLSKAGRLDLVKDPQGTLLLGMVIAGCNFYKQGYHNYYEVLPALNWVNHNVWNEEYKQLTPMELLHAIPNLLNECVDPSSQMAAIINDTTSLVTEHFELHYQLYKEDLQNRAKMEQAPAVPMLGMKNE
;
A
#
# COMPACT_ATOMS: atom_id res chain seq x y z
N MET A 1 -20.64 32.12 10.20
CA MET A 1 -19.51 32.83 9.54
C MET A 1 -18.69 33.47 10.66
N PHE A 2 -17.67 32.76 11.17
CA PHE A 2 -16.83 33.30 12.26
C PHE A 2 -15.62 33.98 11.63
N ALA A 3 -15.55 35.30 11.78
CA ALA A 3 -14.37 36.08 11.44
C ALA A 3 -13.26 35.76 12.44
N LEU A 4 -12.23 35.05 12.01
CA LEU A 4 -10.99 34.90 12.76
C LEU A 4 -10.21 36.21 12.67
N SER A 5 -10.45 37.09 13.65
CA SER A 5 -9.53 38.20 13.95
C SER A 5 -8.12 37.65 14.14
N ARG A 6 -7.10 38.34 13.60
CA ARG A 6 -5.67 38.14 13.92
C ARG A 6 -5.47 38.08 15.44
N LYS A 7 -5.61 36.91 16.04
CA LYS A 7 -5.25 36.66 17.43
C LYS A 7 -3.78 36.30 17.41
N ASN A 8 -3.01 37.04 18.20
CA ASN A 8 -1.75 36.57 18.77
C ASN A 8 -1.92 35.09 19.09
N TYR A 9 -1.26 34.22 18.32
CA TYR A 9 -1.16 32.83 18.70
C TYR A 9 -0.60 32.82 20.12
N PRO A 10 -1.26 32.17 21.10
CA PRO A 10 -0.66 32.02 22.42
C PRO A 10 0.74 31.46 22.20
N LYS A 11 1.74 32.06 22.88
CA LYS A 11 3.11 31.54 22.94
C LYS A 11 2.97 30.04 23.09
N ILE A 12 3.26 29.30 22.03
CA ILE A 12 2.99 27.88 21.99
C ILE A 12 3.80 27.34 23.16
N HIS A 13 3.12 26.92 24.24
CA HIS A 13 3.72 25.97 25.16
C HIS A 13 3.79 24.69 24.33
N ARG A 14 4.76 24.69 23.39
CA ARG A 14 5.16 23.50 22.68
C ARG A 14 5.57 22.62 23.83
N ASP A 15 4.84 21.53 24.05
CA ASP A 15 5.41 20.45 24.82
C ASP A 15 6.80 20.25 24.23
N LYS A 16 7.81 20.43 25.09
CA LYS A 16 9.21 20.61 24.67
C LYS A 16 9.63 19.55 23.66
N PHE A 17 9.05 18.36 23.80
CA PHE A 17 9.13 17.24 22.87
C PHE A 17 8.68 17.57 21.43
N ILE A 18 7.49 18.15 21.21
CA ILE A 18 6.93 18.50 19.89
C ILE A 18 7.78 19.57 19.18
N ALA A 19 8.33 20.53 19.93
CA ALA A 19 9.28 21.51 19.38
C ALA A 19 10.57 20.83 18.89
N ASN A 20 11.02 19.83 19.64
CA ASN A 20 12.35 19.24 19.50
C ASN A 20 12.39 18.10 18.47
N SER A 21 11.30 17.34 18.31
CA SER A 21 11.16 16.36 17.22
C SER A 21 11.21 16.99 15.82
N LEU A 22 10.86 18.29 15.71
CA LEU A 22 10.84 19.03 14.44
C LEU A 22 12.24 19.45 13.94
N ASP A 23 13.23 19.61 14.83
CA ASP A 23 14.59 20.09 14.48
C ASP A 23 15.57 18.95 14.10
N GLY A 24 15.22 17.68 14.37
CA GLY A 24 16.05 16.49 14.13
C GLY A 24 16.16 15.98 12.68
N MET A 25 16.18 16.87 11.70
CA MET A 25 15.86 16.63 10.28
C MET A 25 16.86 15.84 9.40
N PHE A 26 17.83 15.10 9.95
CA PHE A 26 18.88 14.48 9.11
C PHE A 26 19.08 12.98 9.36
N SER A 27 18.24 12.14 8.74
CA SER A 27 18.69 10.99 7.93
C SER A 27 17.49 10.29 7.27
N ARG A 28 17.63 9.95 5.98
CA ARG A 28 16.59 9.29 5.18
C ARG A 28 17.04 7.85 4.86
N GLY A 29 16.28 6.84 5.27
CA GLY A 29 16.61 5.40 5.11
C GLY A 29 16.37 4.63 6.43
N ILE A 30 16.71 3.34 6.53
CA ILE A 30 16.92 2.72 7.85
C ILE A 30 17.88 3.66 8.56
N SER A 31 17.36 4.37 9.54
CA SER A 31 18.09 5.42 10.19
C SER A 31 19.30 4.77 10.85
N SER A 32 20.43 5.48 10.86
CA SER A 32 21.68 4.95 11.39
C SER A 32 21.54 4.37 12.81
N TYR A 33 20.54 4.82 13.58
CA TYR A 33 20.21 4.29 14.91
C TYR A 33 19.92 2.79 14.94
N ALA A 34 19.41 2.20 13.84
CA ALA A 34 18.94 0.80 13.82
C ALA A 34 19.90 -0.16 13.09
N SER A 35 20.82 0.35 12.28
CA SER A 35 21.56 -0.48 11.30
C SER A 35 22.35 -1.64 11.93
N GLU A 36 23.00 -1.42 13.07
CA GLU A 36 23.81 -2.46 13.73
C GLU A 36 22.91 -3.56 14.30
N ARG A 37 21.88 -3.17 15.07
CA ARG A 37 20.94 -4.12 15.67
C ARG A 37 20.21 -4.93 14.61
N PHE A 38 19.83 -4.30 13.51
CA PHE A 38 19.21 -4.97 12.36
C PHE A 38 20.14 -5.99 11.71
N THR A 39 21.42 -5.65 11.59
CA THR A 39 22.42 -6.59 11.06
C THR A 39 22.54 -7.81 11.97
N GLN A 40 22.65 -7.60 13.28
CA GLN A 40 22.72 -8.69 14.26
C GLN A 40 21.50 -9.62 14.21
N GLU A 41 20.30 -9.06 14.16
CA GLU A 41 19.07 -9.88 14.07
C GLU A 41 19.02 -10.69 12.78
N TRP A 42 19.31 -10.08 11.63
CA TRP A 42 19.36 -10.78 10.35
C TRP A 42 20.54 -11.75 10.20
N ASP A 43 21.53 -11.66 11.08
CA ASP A 43 22.64 -12.60 11.13
C ASP A 43 22.28 -13.92 11.82
N ASN A 44 21.14 -13.96 12.53
CA ASN A 44 20.61 -15.18 13.13
C ASN A 44 20.34 -16.25 12.04
N PRO A 45 20.95 -17.46 12.16
CA PRO A 45 20.74 -18.55 11.21
C PRO A 45 19.28 -18.94 10.98
N GLU A 46 18.45 -18.91 12.03
CA GLU A 46 17.03 -19.29 11.94
C GLU A 46 16.25 -18.31 11.07
N LYS A 47 16.42 -17.01 11.30
CA LYS A 47 15.79 -15.94 10.50
C LYS A 47 16.21 -16.00 9.03
N ARG A 48 17.49 -16.32 8.78
CA ARG A 48 18.02 -16.56 7.43
C ARG A 48 17.41 -17.80 6.76
N LEU A 49 17.10 -18.86 7.52
CA LEU A 49 16.43 -20.04 7.01
C LEU A 49 14.98 -19.75 6.59
N ILE A 50 14.25 -18.97 7.38
CA ILE A 50 12.89 -18.50 7.03
C ILE A 50 12.94 -17.69 5.73
N ALA A 51 13.83 -16.69 5.66
CA ALA A 51 13.99 -15.86 4.47
C ALA A 51 14.38 -16.67 3.22
N LYS A 52 15.25 -17.67 3.39
CA LYS A 52 15.63 -18.63 2.34
C LYS A 52 14.44 -19.45 1.87
N ALA A 53 13.67 -20.03 2.79
CA ALA A 53 12.53 -20.87 2.47
C ALA A 53 11.48 -20.11 1.66
N MET A 54 11.06 -18.93 2.15
CA MET A 54 10.15 -18.04 1.42
C MET A 54 10.73 -17.65 0.05
N THR A 55 12.00 -17.28 -0.01
CA THR A 55 12.67 -16.88 -1.26
C THR A 55 12.63 -17.99 -2.30
N LEU A 56 13.03 -19.20 -1.94
CA LEU A 56 13.08 -20.34 -2.86
C LEU A 56 11.69 -20.76 -3.32
N SER A 57 10.70 -20.77 -2.42
CA SER A 57 9.32 -21.17 -2.72
C SER A 57 8.56 -20.16 -3.59
N THR A 58 9.07 -18.93 -3.73
CA THR A 58 8.39 -17.83 -4.43
C THR A 58 9.17 -17.26 -5.60
N ILE A 59 10.20 -17.97 -6.10
CA ILE A 59 10.95 -17.52 -7.28
C ILE A 59 9.97 -17.28 -8.45
N VAL A 60 10.09 -16.09 -9.03
CA VAL A 60 9.38 -15.70 -10.27
C VAL A 60 10.43 -15.64 -11.38
N PRO A 61 10.41 -16.58 -12.33
CA PRO A 61 11.36 -16.58 -13.45
C PRO A 61 11.30 -15.26 -14.23
N THR A 62 12.46 -14.71 -14.57
CA THR A 62 12.53 -13.57 -15.51
C THR A 62 12.69 -14.13 -16.93
N LEU A 63 11.57 -14.29 -17.65
CA LEU A 63 11.58 -14.84 -19.03
C LEU A 63 11.74 -13.79 -20.14
N HIS A 64 11.59 -12.49 -19.85
CA HIS A 64 11.74 -11.46 -20.87
C HIS A 64 13.21 -11.10 -21.12
N SER A 65 13.72 -11.43 -22.31
CA SER A 65 15.00 -10.95 -22.85
C SER A 65 15.10 -9.42 -22.84
N SER A 66 13.98 -8.72 -23.09
CA SER A 66 13.89 -7.25 -22.98
C SER A 66 14.10 -6.72 -21.56
N ARG A 67 13.93 -7.56 -20.52
CA ARG A 67 14.23 -7.21 -19.12
C ARG A 67 15.60 -7.69 -18.65
N GLN A 68 16.28 -8.56 -19.40
CA GLN A 68 17.65 -8.98 -19.07
C GLN A 68 18.65 -7.83 -19.30
N ASN A 69 18.36 -6.95 -20.27
CA ASN A 69 19.19 -5.80 -20.63
C ASN A 69 18.71 -4.46 -20.04
N ILE A 70 17.74 -4.46 -19.12
CA ILE A 70 17.39 -3.24 -18.39
C ILE A 70 18.55 -2.94 -17.45
N ALA A 71 19.23 -1.83 -17.74
CA ALA A 71 20.32 -1.29 -16.94
C ALA A 71 19.92 -1.25 -15.46
N LEU A 72 20.94 -1.53 -14.63
CA LEU A 72 21.03 -1.48 -13.18
C LEU A 72 19.87 -0.75 -12.47
N GLN A 73 19.42 -1.32 -11.34
CA GLN A 73 18.55 -0.67 -10.37
C GLN A 73 18.88 0.83 -10.31
N PRO A 74 17.89 1.74 -10.43
CA PRO A 74 18.21 3.15 -10.39
C PRO A 74 19.01 3.44 -9.11
N PRO A 75 20.02 4.32 -9.19
CA PRO A 75 20.85 4.64 -8.04
C PRO A 75 19.94 5.02 -6.88
N PHE A 76 20.18 4.44 -5.71
CA PHE A 76 19.42 4.81 -4.52
C PHE A 76 19.52 6.33 -4.32
N PRO A 77 18.43 6.98 -3.85
CA PRO A 77 18.45 8.41 -3.57
C PRO A 77 19.65 8.75 -2.69
N ASN A 78 20.30 9.89 -2.94
CA ASN A 78 21.44 10.34 -2.14
C ASN A 78 21.11 10.24 -0.63
N GLY A 79 21.94 9.51 0.12
CA GLY A 79 21.75 9.23 1.54
C GLY A 79 21.09 7.88 1.88
N LYS A 80 20.46 7.19 0.91
CA LYS A 80 19.91 5.83 1.12
C LYS A 80 20.91 4.76 0.65
N LYS A 81 21.10 3.72 1.47
CA LYS A 81 21.84 2.51 1.11
C LYS A 81 20.94 1.30 1.32
N GLN A 82 21.13 0.27 0.49
CA GLN A 82 20.50 -1.02 0.71
C GLN A 82 21.07 -1.66 1.97
N HIS A 83 20.21 -2.17 2.86
CA HIS A 83 20.68 -2.89 4.04
C HIS A 83 21.41 -4.18 3.62
N PRO A 84 22.57 -4.52 4.22
CA PRO A 84 23.34 -5.72 3.85
C PRO A 84 22.50 -7.01 3.88
N SER A 85 21.61 -7.12 4.86
CA SER A 85 20.73 -8.27 5.07
C SER A 85 19.72 -8.54 3.96
N VAL A 86 19.51 -7.58 3.05
CA VAL A 86 18.66 -7.79 1.86
C VAL A 86 19.09 -9.02 1.07
N ALA A 87 20.38 -9.35 1.06
CA ALA A 87 20.91 -10.51 0.36
C ALA A 87 20.14 -11.81 0.69
N HIS A 88 19.67 -11.99 1.93
CA HIS A 88 18.95 -13.18 2.36
C HIS A 88 17.53 -13.31 1.78
N ALA A 89 16.98 -12.22 1.23
CA ALA A 89 15.66 -12.20 0.60
C ALA A 89 15.73 -12.12 -0.94
N LEU A 90 16.92 -12.22 -1.53
CA LEU A 90 17.13 -12.17 -2.98
C LEU A 90 17.32 -13.57 -3.56
N GLY A 91 16.62 -13.87 -4.66
CA GLY A 91 16.77 -15.13 -5.39
C GLY A 91 18.19 -15.32 -5.93
N LYS A 92 18.85 -14.23 -6.35
CA LYS A 92 20.23 -14.25 -6.87
C LYS A 92 21.22 -14.89 -5.90
N THR A 93 21.01 -14.72 -4.60
CA THR A 93 21.84 -15.29 -3.53
C THR A 93 21.82 -16.82 -3.52
N TYR A 94 20.78 -17.41 -4.09
CA TYR A 94 20.61 -18.85 -4.25
C TYR A 94 20.79 -19.32 -5.70
N GLY A 95 21.47 -18.51 -6.53
CA GLY A 95 21.77 -18.85 -7.93
C GLY A 95 20.57 -18.76 -8.87
N LYS A 96 19.52 -18.01 -8.51
CA LYS A 96 18.27 -17.93 -9.29
C LYS A 96 17.93 -16.48 -9.63
N LEU A 97 17.80 -16.15 -10.92
CA LEU A 97 17.35 -14.81 -11.32
C LEU A 97 15.84 -14.67 -11.11
N CYS A 98 15.42 -13.77 -10.22
CA CYS A 98 14.02 -13.52 -9.91
C CYS A 98 13.56 -12.14 -10.40
N ALA A 99 12.32 -12.06 -10.90
CA ALA A 99 11.73 -10.78 -11.30
C ALA A 99 11.52 -9.83 -10.11
N ILE A 100 11.30 -10.35 -8.90
CA ILE A 100 11.16 -9.58 -7.65
C ILE A 100 12.46 -8.84 -7.34
N ASP A 101 13.62 -9.48 -7.54
CA ASP A 101 14.94 -8.93 -7.21
C ASP A 101 15.27 -7.65 -8.03
N LYS A 102 14.53 -7.40 -9.12
CA LYS A 102 14.66 -6.21 -9.97
C LYS A 102 13.88 -5.01 -9.45
N ILE A 103 13.17 -5.16 -8.35
CA ILE A 103 12.45 -4.08 -7.66
C ILE A 103 13.41 -3.47 -6.64
N SER A 104 13.47 -2.15 -6.60
CA SER A 104 14.33 -1.42 -5.67
C SER A 104 13.70 -1.43 -4.26
N ALA A 105 14.04 -2.44 -3.46
CA ALA A 105 13.71 -2.47 -2.04
C ALA A 105 14.97 -2.25 -1.19
N VAL A 106 14.82 -1.46 -0.13
CA VAL A 106 15.91 -1.02 0.75
C VAL A 106 16.17 -1.99 1.92
N CYS A 107 15.23 -2.88 2.23
CA CYS A 107 15.29 -3.78 3.39
C CYS A 107 14.78 -5.21 3.04
N PRO A 108 15.14 -6.23 3.82
CA PRO A 108 14.66 -7.61 3.63
C PRO A 108 13.17 -7.80 3.92
N GLU A 109 12.58 -7.07 4.88
CA GLU A 109 11.16 -7.17 5.24
C GLU A 109 10.25 -6.84 4.04
N HIS A 110 10.63 -5.81 3.27
CA HIS A 110 10.03 -5.48 1.98
C HIS A 110 9.98 -6.68 1.04
N TYR A 111 11.12 -7.30 0.79
CA TYR A 111 11.22 -8.43 -0.13
C TYR A 111 10.40 -9.61 0.37
N LEU A 112 10.43 -9.89 1.68
CA LEU A 112 9.68 -11.00 2.28
C LEU A 112 8.17 -10.78 2.21
N LEU A 113 7.67 -9.57 2.43
CA LEU A 113 6.24 -9.25 2.25
C LEU A 113 5.78 -9.38 0.79
N MET A 114 6.62 -8.95 -0.16
CA MET A 114 6.33 -9.13 -1.59
C MET A 114 6.31 -10.61 -1.99
N ARG A 115 7.22 -11.40 -1.43
CA ARG A 115 7.23 -12.85 -1.63
C ARG A 115 6.04 -13.53 -0.98
N THR A 116 5.64 -13.08 0.20
CA THR A 116 4.40 -13.52 0.86
C THR A 116 3.19 -13.34 -0.06
N ALA A 117 3.11 -12.20 -0.76
CA ALA A 117 2.06 -11.93 -1.76
C ALA A 117 2.03 -13.00 -2.85
N VAL A 118 3.22 -13.34 -3.37
CA VAL A 118 3.38 -14.37 -4.39
C VAL A 118 3.01 -15.75 -3.85
N GLY A 119 3.40 -16.06 -2.61
CA GLY A 119 3.05 -17.30 -1.93
C GLY A 119 1.54 -17.49 -1.83
N ILE A 120 0.83 -16.46 -1.36
CA ILE A 120 -0.64 -16.44 -1.22
C ILE A 120 -1.30 -16.50 -2.59
N ALA A 121 -0.93 -15.64 -3.55
CA ALA A 121 -1.57 -15.60 -4.86
C ALA A 121 -1.39 -16.89 -5.67
N ARG A 122 -0.33 -17.68 -5.40
CA ARG A 122 -0.12 -19.02 -5.98
C ARG A 122 -0.89 -20.12 -5.27
N ASN A 123 -1.19 -19.94 -3.99
CA ASN A 123 -1.83 -20.92 -3.12
C ASN A 123 -3.01 -20.29 -2.36
N PRO A 124 -3.94 -19.58 -3.04
CA PRO A 124 -5.03 -18.92 -2.34
C PRO A 124 -5.95 -19.98 -1.74
N LYS A 125 -6.60 -19.65 -0.64
CA LYS A 125 -7.63 -20.50 -0.06
C LYS A 125 -8.71 -20.84 -1.13
N PRO A 126 -9.11 -22.13 -1.28
CA PRO A 126 -9.95 -22.57 -2.40
C PRO A 126 -11.26 -21.79 -2.56
N GLU A 127 -11.92 -21.45 -1.46
CA GLU A 127 -13.18 -20.69 -1.48
C GLU A 127 -12.98 -19.26 -2.01
N ILE A 128 -11.85 -18.62 -1.67
CA ILE A 128 -11.51 -17.28 -2.16
C ILE A 128 -11.21 -17.35 -3.66
N LEU A 129 -10.47 -18.36 -4.10
CA LEU A 129 -10.19 -18.55 -5.52
C LEU A 129 -11.47 -18.80 -6.32
N ASN A 130 -12.39 -19.61 -5.79
CA ASN A 130 -13.69 -19.86 -6.40
C ASN A 130 -14.50 -18.56 -6.57
N ALA A 131 -14.59 -17.74 -5.52
CA ALA A 131 -15.25 -16.43 -5.60
C ALA A 131 -14.59 -15.54 -6.67
N ALA A 132 -13.25 -15.47 -6.69
CA ALA A 132 -12.50 -14.71 -7.69
C ALA A 132 -12.73 -15.23 -9.11
N THR A 133 -12.82 -16.54 -9.32
CA THR A 133 -13.13 -17.15 -10.62
C THR A 133 -14.53 -16.78 -11.11
N ILE A 134 -15.54 -16.78 -10.24
CA ILE A 134 -16.90 -16.35 -10.60
C ILE A 134 -16.93 -14.87 -10.96
N ILE A 135 -16.26 -14.02 -10.17
CA ILE A 135 -16.12 -12.59 -10.49
C ILE A 135 -15.44 -12.41 -11.85
N GLY A 136 -14.37 -13.15 -12.11
CA GLY A 136 -13.67 -13.14 -13.40
C GLY A 136 -14.56 -13.55 -14.55
N PHE A 137 -15.35 -14.62 -14.40
CA PHE A 137 -16.26 -15.10 -15.44
C PHE A 137 -17.34 -14.05 -15.79
N GLU A 138 -17.98 -13.48 -14.77
CA GLU A 138 -18.98 -12.41 -14.96
C GLU A 138 -18.35 -11.17 -15.62
N LEU A 139 -17.17 -10.76 -15.15
CA LEU A 139 -16.43 -9.65 -15.73
C LEU A 139 -16.07 -9.90 -17.19
N GLY A 140 -15.54 -11.09 -17.51
CA GLY A 140 -15.20 -11.47 -18.88
C GLY A 140 -16.41 -11.46 -19.81
N THR A 141 -17.56 -11.94 -19.31
CA THR A 141 -18.84 -11.92 -20.04
C THR A 141 -19.35 -10.50 -20.31
N GLU A 142 -19.19 -9.59 -19.36
CA GLU A 142 -19.54 -8.18 -19.55
C GLU A 142 -18.59 -7.47 -20.53
N LEU A 143 -17.28 -7.76 -20.47
CA LEU A 143 -16.29 -7.15 -21.35
C LEU A 143 -16.36 -7.66 -22.80
N GLU A 144 -16.78 -8.90 -23.02
CA GLU A 144 -16.94 -9.49 -24.36
C GLU A 144 -18.00 -8.76 -25.20
N LYS A 145 -18.91 -8.02 -24.56
CA LYS A 145 -19.93 -7.20 -25.24
C LYS A 145 -19.36 -5.91 -25.84
N LEU A 146 -18.17 -5.49 -25.39
CA LEU A 146 -17.56 -4.23 -25.80
C LEU A 146 -16.79 -4.40 -27.11
N ASP A 147 -16.90 -3.40 -27.99
CA ASP A 147 -15.96 -3.29 -29.10
C ASP A 147 -14.55 -2.94 -28.59
N ARG A 148 -13.55 -3.18 -29.44
CA ARG A 148 -12.14 -3.02 -29.08
C ARG A 148 -11.78 -1.60 -28.63
N ASN A 149 -12.41 -0.56 -29.20
CA ASN A 149 -12.12 0.83 -28.85
C ASN A 149 -12.76 1.20 -27.50
N THR A 150 -13.98 0.74 -27.25
CA THR A 150 -14.62 0.93 -25.94
C THR A 150 -13.85 0.22 -24.83
N LEU A 151 -13.42 -1.02 -25.06
CA LEU A 151 -12.60 -1.77 -24.10
C LEU A 151 -11.24 -1.08 -23.84
N LYS A 152 -10.59 -0.54 -24.88
CA LYS A 152 -9.37 0.25 -24.70
C LYS A 152 -9.60 1.50 -23.86
N SER A 153 -10.73 2.18 -24.08
CA SER A 153 -11.10 3.41 -23.38
C SER A 153 -11.31 3.17 -21.88
N LEU A 154 -11.82 2.00 -21.47
CA LEU A 154 -11.90 1.58 -20.07
C LEU A 154 -10.55 1.75 -19.36
N PHE A 155 -9.48 1.21 -19.95
CA PHE A 155 -8.14 1.25 -19.36
C PHE A 155 -7.53 2.65 -19.41
N GLU A 156 -7.70 3.38 -20.52
CA GLU A 156 -7.15 4.73 -20.71
C GLU A 156 -7.78 5.78 -19.78
N ILE A 157 -9.06 5.63 -19.43
CA ILE A 157 -9.82 6.58 -18.61
C ILE A 157 -9.82 6.14 -17.14
N GLY A 158 -9.96 4.84 -16.89
CA GLY A 158 -10.01 4.25 -15.56
C GLY A 158 -8.69 4.37 -14.82
N SER A 159 -7.56 4.27 -15.52
CA SER A 159 -6.23 4.36 -14.91
C SER A 159 -5.80 5.81 -14.68
N SER A 160 -5.43 6.16 -13.44
CA SER A 160 -4.93 7.51 -13.07
C SER A 160 -3.49 7.77 -13.53
N VAL A 161 -2.76 6.73 -13.90
CA VAL A 161 -1.40 6.80 -14.47
C VAL A 161 -1.40 5.88 -15.70
N PRO A 162 -0.68 6.19 -16.80
CA PRO A 162 -0.32 5.19 -17.79
C PRO A 162 0.58 4.15 -17.12
N GLU A 163 -0.01 3.28 -16.32
CA GLU A 163 0.71 2.36 -15.48
C GLU A 163 1.49 1.39 -16.37
N SER A 164 2.81 1.47 -16.29
CA SER A 164 3.73 0.42 -16.75
C SER A 164 3.35 -0.99 -16.23
N ARG A 165 2.44 -1.07 -15.25
CA ARG A 165 2.04 -2.25 -14.47
C ARG A 165 1.15 -3.22 -15.25
N SER A 166 0.38 -2.70 -16.20
CA SER A 166 -0.63 -3.41 -16.97
C SER A 166 -0.29 -3.60 -18.44
N ARG A 167 0.71 -2.90 -19.01
CA ARG A 167 1.08 -3.04 -20.43
C ARG A 167 1.31 -4.49 -20.86
N ASP A 168 2.00 -5.30 -20.06
CA ASP A 168 2.26 -6.72 -20.38
C ASP A 168 1.00 -7.60 -20.36
N VAL A 169 -0.08 -7.13 -19.74
CA VAL A 169 -1.38 -7.83 -19.64
C VAL A 169 -2.40 -7.25 -20.64
N LEU A 170 -2.30 -5.96 -20.97
CA LEU A 170 -3.21 -5.22 -21.85
C LEU A 170 -2.86 -5.30 -23.33
N GLU A 171 -1.70 -5.89 -23.69
CA GLU A 171 -1.30 -6.05 -25.10
C GLU A 171 -2.27 -6.90 -25.92
N ASN A 172 -2.97 -7.86 -25.29
CA ASN A 172 -3.92 -8.74 -25.96
C ASN A 172 -5.24 -8.85 -25.16
N HIS A 173 -6.20 -7.99 -25.50
CA HIS A 173 -7.52 -7.95 -24.86
C HIS A 173 -8.31 -9.26 -25.02
N ASP A 174 -8.19 -9.95 -26.15
CA ASP A 174 -8.91 -11.21 -26.40
C ASP A 174 -8.39 -12.32 -25.48
N LEU A 175 -7.07 -12.38 -25.27
CA LEU A 175 -6.46 -13.31 -24.33
C LEU A 175 -6.89 -13.02 -22.89
N LEU A 176 -7.00 -11.74 -22.52
CA LEU A 176 -7.47 -11.31 -21.22
C LEU A 176 -8.89 -11.79 -20.95
N ILE A 177 -9.81 -11.62 -21.90
CA ILE A 177 -11.20 -12.11 -21.78
C ILE A 177 -11.22 -13.64 -21.66
N LYS A 178 -10.44 -14.36 -22.47
CA LYS A 178 -10.33 -15.81 -22.40
C LYS A 178 -9.81 -16.31 -21.05
N ILE A 179 -8.85 -15.60 -20.45
CA ILE A 179 -8.36 -15.92 -19.09
C ILE A 179 -9.48 -15.71 -18.06
N LEU A 180 -10.18 -14.58 -18.12
CA LEU A 180 -11.27 -14.24 -17.20
C LEU A 180 -12.42 -15.27 -17.26
N LYS A 181 -12.81 -15.70 -18.46
CA LYS A 181 -13.87 -16.71 -18.70
C LYS A 181 -13.40 -18.15 -18.44
N GLY A 182 -12.13 -18.37 -18.12
CA GLY A 182 -11.56 -19.72 -17.93
C GLY A 182 -11.36 -20.52 -19.22
N GLU A 183 -11.54 -19.90 -20.39
CA GLU A 183 -11.29 -20.49 -21.71
C GLU A 183 -9.78 -20.66 -22.00
N HIS A 184 -8.94 -19.90 -21.30
CA HIS A 184 -7.49 -20.07 -21.27
C HIS A 184 -7.00 -20.30 -19.85
N GLN A 185 -6.61 -21.54 -19.53
CA GLN A 185 -6.13 -21.90 -18.20
C GLN A 185 -4.77 -21.27 -17.91
N VAL A 186 -4.69 -20.59 -16.77
CA VAL A 186 -3.46 -19.99 -16.24
C VAL A 186 -3.33 -20.30 -14.75
N PRO A 187 -2.13 -20.24 -14.17
CA PRO A 187 -1.96 -20.39 -12.72
C PRO A 187 -2.77 -19.35 -11.93
N PRO A 188 -3.21 -19.67 -10.68
CA PRO A 188 -4.01 -18.75 -9.86
C PRO A 188 -3.43 -17.33 -9.77
N GLN A 189 -2.11 -17.22 -9.58
CA GLN A 189 -1.42 -15.93 -9.52
C GLN A 189 -1.60 -15.10 -10.79
N GLN A 190 -1.54 -15.71 -11.97
CA GLN A 190 -1.71 -15.01 -13.23
C GLN A 190 -3.17 -14.61 -13.44
N PHE A 191 -4.11 -15.50 -13.11
CA PHE A 191 -5.54 -15.20 -13.16
C PHE A 191 -5.89 -14.01 -12.25
N LEU A 192 -5.48 -14.06 -10.98
CA LEU A 192 -5.73 -13.03 -9.98
C LEU A 192 -5.12 -11.67 -10.41
N ARG A 193 -3.94 -11.70 -11.03
CA ARG A 193 -3.33 -10.50 -11.63
C ARG A 193 -4.16 -9.92 -12.78
N VAL A 194 -4.64 -10.77 -13.69
CA VAL A 194 -5.51 -10.32 -14.79
C VAL A 194 -6.80 -9.73 -14.24
N LEU A 195 -7.40 -10.38 -13.24
CA LEU A 195 -8.62 -9.93 -12.58
C LEU A 195 -8.45 -8.53 -11.98
N GLU A 196 -7.40 -8.29 -11.18
CA GLU A 196 -7.14 -6.99 -10.55
C GLU A 196 -6.91 -5.88 -11.60
N VAL A 197 -6.08 -6.14 -12.62
CA VAL A 197 -5.75 -5.18 -13.69
C VAL A 197 -6.99 -4.64 -14.40
N VAL A 198 -8.07 -5.42 -14.42
CA VAL A 198 -9.34 -5.08 -15.06
C VAL A 198 -10.33 -4.49 -14.08
N LEU A 199 -10.45 -5.08 -12.88
CA LEU A 199 -11.34 -4.58 -11.82
C LEU A 199 -10.96 -3.18 -11.36
N SER A 200 -9.66 -2.86 -11.30
CA SER A 200 -9.17 -1.57 -10.83
C SER A 200 -9.68 -0.39 -11.69
N PRO A 201 -9.42 -0.33 -13.02
CA PRO A 201 -9.95 0.75 -13.86
C PRO A 201 -11.48 0.75 -13.95
N LEU A 202 -12.11 -0.43 -14.01
CA LEU A 202 -13.57 -0.57 -14.02
C LEU A 202 -14.19 0.01 -12.75
N GLY A 203 -13.71 -0.46 -11.60
CA GLY A 203 -14.15 -0.01 -10.29
C GLY A 203 -13.96 1.49 -10.14
N MET A 204 -12.83 2.05 -10.57
CA MET A 204 -12.56 3.49 -10.45
C MET A 204 -13.54 4.33 -11.28
N ILE A 205 -13.95 3.86 -12.46
CA ILE A 205 -14.97 4.53 -13.26
C ILE A 205 -16.33 4.40 -12.57
N ALA A 206 -16.73 3.18 -12.19
CA ALA A 206 -18.02 2.90 -11.56
C ALA A 206 -18.19 3.65 -10.23
N ASN A 207 -17.16 3.69 -9.39
CA ASN A 207 -17.16 4.33 -8.09
C ASN A 207 -17.31 5.85 -8.17
N SER A 208 -16.72 6.47 -9.21
CA SER A 208 -16.82 7.91 -9.41
C SER A 208 -18.04 8.32 -10.25
N TYR A 209 -18.79 7.37 -10.81
CA TYR A 209 -19.88 7.63 -11.75
C TYR A 209 -21.00 8.45 -11.10
N GLY A 210 -21.46 9.50 -11.78
CA GLY A 210 -22.47 10.44 -11.26
C GLY A 210 -21.97 11.45 -10.22
N SER A 211 -20.71 11.38 -9.78
CA SER A 211 -20.11 12.34 -8.84
C SER A 211 -19.38 13.49 -9.54
N ASN A 212 -18.99 14.53 -8.76
CA ASN A 212 -18.10 15.60 -9.23
C ASN A 212 -16.74 15.09 -9.74
N ASN A 213 -16.35 13.87 -9.35
CA ASN A 213 -15.10 13.24 -9.77
C ASN A 213 -15.26 12.25 -10.93
N CYS A 214 -16.45 12.13 -11.52
CA CYS A 214 -16.76 11.20 -12.59
C CYS A 214 -15.73 11.25 -13.74
N LYS A 215 -15.02 10.13 -13.93
CA LYS A 215 -13.98 10.00 -14.95
C LYS A 215 -14.55 10.07 -16.38
N ILE A 216 -15.75 9.56 -16.61
CA ILE A 216 -16.46 9.66 -17.89
C ILE A 216 -16.76 11.14 -18.21
N GLU A 217 -17.34 11.89 -17.29
CA GLU A 217 -17.65 13.31 -17.49
C GLU A 217 -16.40 14.16 -17.72
N LYS A 218 -15.31 13.87 -16.99
CA LYS A 218 -14.01 14.51 -17.24
C LYS A 218 -13.47 14.20 -18.63
N ALA A 219 -13.62 12.95 -19.10
CA ALA A 219 -13.19 12.55 -20.44
C ALA A 219 -14.03 13.21 -21.55
N LYS A 220 -15.36 13.31 -21.39
CA LYS A 220 -16.25 14.05 -22.30
C LYS A 220 -15.84 15.52 -22.42
N LYS A 221 -15.59 16.18 -21.29
CA LYS A 221 -15.12 17.58 -21.26
C LYS A 221 -13.77 17.77 -21.95
N ALA A 222 -12.95 16.73 -22.00
CA ALA A 222 -11.69 16.70 -22.73
C ALA A 222 -11.84 16.33 -24.22
N GLY A 223 -13.07 16.19 -24.73
CA GLY A 223 -13.35 15.88 -26.14
C GLY A 223 -13.11 14.42 -26.55
N LYS A 224 -13.01 13.49 -25.60
CA LYS A 224 -12.91 12.06 -25.90
C LYS A 224 -14.29 11.47 -26.22
N ASP A 225 -14.36 10.61 -27.23
CA ASP A 225 -15.54 9.78 -27.46
C ASP A 225 -15.59 8.66 -26.42
N VAL A 226 -16.64 8.70 -25.59
CA VAL A 226 -16.85 7.75 -24.48
C VAL A 226 -18.28 7.23 -24.44
N ALA A 227 -19.05 7.38 -25.52
CA ALA A 227 -20.47 7.00 -25.54
C ALA A 227 -20.67 5.50 -25.25
N GLY A 228 -19.87 4.64 -25.88
CA GLY A 228 -19.88 3.20 -25.63
C GLY A 228 -19.53 2.85 -24.18
N LEU A 229 -18.49 3.50 -23.63
CA LEU A 229 -18.06 3.28 -22.25
C LEU A 229 -19.11 3.74 -21.24
N GLU A 230 -19.76 4.88 -21.49
CA GLU A 230 -20.82 5.39 -20.63
C GLU A 230 -22.03 4.47 -20.60
N ASN A 231 -22.50 4.00 -21.76
CA ASN A 231 -23.62 3.07 -21.84
C ASN A 231 -23.31 1.78 -21.07
N PHE A 232 -22.10 1.23 -21.27
CA PHE A 232 -21.64 0.06 -20.55
C PHE A 232 -21.63 0.25 -19.03
N ILE A 233 -21.07 1.37 -18.55
CA ILE A 233 -21.03 1.66 -17.11
C ILE A 233 -22.44 1.87 -16.56
N ASN A 234 -23.32 2.56 -17.30
CA ASN A 234 -24.72 2.74 -16.89
C ASN A 234 -25.44 1.41 -16.69
N GLU A 235 -25.29 0.47 -17.62
CA GLU A 235 -25.87 -0.87 -17.49
C GLU A 235 -25.28 -1.62 -16.30
N LEU A 236 -23.95 -1.58 -16.14
CA LEU A 236 -23.27 -2.30 -15.07
C LEU A 236 -23.60 -1.74 -13.68
N MET A 237 -23.84 -0.43 -13.56
CA MET A 237 -24.18 0.21 -12.29
C MET A 237 -25.47 -0.33 -11.66
N VAL A 238 -26.36 -0.97 -12.43
CA VAL A 238 -27.54 -1.67 -11.90
C VAL A 238 -27.14 -2.71 -10.85
N SER A 239 -26.03 -3.42 -11.08
CA SER A 239 -25.49 -4.44 -10.17
C SER A 239 -24.53 -3.87 -9.12
N LEU A 240 -23.75 -2.84 -9.48
CA LEU A 240 -22.64 -2.36 -8.66
C LEU A 240 -23.05 -1.32 -7.60
N LYS A 241 -24.13 -0.56 -7.83
CA LYS A 241 -24.52 0.58 -6.98
C LYS A 241 -24.78 0.20 -5.51
N ASN A 242 -25.28 -1.01 -5.26
CA ASN A 242 -25.62 -1.46 -3.91
C ASN A 242 -24.36 -1.71 -3.05
N PHE A 243 -23.19 -1.80 -3.68
CA PHE A 243 -21.90 -2.01 -3.02
C PHE A 243 -21.03 -0.76 -3.13
N HIS A 244 -21.64 0.41 -3.35
CA HIS A 244 -20.89 1.64 -3.47
C HIS A 244 -20.15 1.98 -2.17
N VAL A 245 -18.83 2.12 -2.28
CA VAL A 245 -17.97 2.54 -1.18
C VAL A 245 -17.48 3.95 -1.49
N PRO A 246 -17.99 4.99 -0.81
CA PRO A 246 -17.63 6.35 -1.15
C PRO A 246 -16.11 6.54 -1.00
N TYR A 247 -15.52 7.21 -1.99
CA TYR A 247 -14.12 7.63 -1.88
C TYR A 247 -14.01 8.66 -0.77
N ILE A 248 -13.26 8.31 0.25
CA ILE A 248 -13.01 9.18 1.37
C ILE A 248 -11.50 9.23 1.59
N LYS A 249 -10.92 10.43 1.48
CA LYS A 249 -9.69 10.73 2.21
C LYS A 249 -10.07 10.82 3.68
N ALA A 250 -9.98 9.71 4.41
CA ALA A 250 -10.61 9.50 5.73
C ALA A 250 -10.65 10.76 6.63
N PRO A 251 -11.80 11.46 6.79
CA PRO A 251 -12.04 12.32 7.92
C PRO A 251 -12.33 11.41 9.12
N GLY A 252 -11.50 11.52 10.17
CA GLY A 252 -11.60 10.65 11.34
C GLY A 252 -10.54 9.58 11.45
N SER A 253 -9.49 9.56 10.61
CA SER A 253 -8.29 8.76 10.91
C SER A 253 -7.72 9.13 12.29
N PRO A 254 -6.78 8.37 12.89
CA PRO A 254 -6.22 8.70 14.21
C PRO A 254 -5.52 10.07 14.22
N PHE A 255 -5.28 10.61 13.02
CA PHE A 255 -4.74 11.92 12.72
C PHE A 255 -5.74 12.79 11.99
N ALA A 256 -7.03 12.64 12.31
CA ALA A 256 -8.04 13.62 11.97
C ALA A 256 -7.44 15.00 12.17
N HIS A 257 -7.63 15.88 11.20
CA HIS A 257 -7.08 17.23 11.22
C HIS A 257 -7.22 17.90 12.60
N LEU A 258 -8.30 17.60 13.33
CA LEU A 258 -8.51 18.00 14.72
C LEU A 258 -7.43 17.51 15.70
N GLN A 259 -7.14 16.20 15.77
CA GLN A 259 -6.16 15.64 16.72
C GLN A 259 -4.75 16.15 16.40
N MET A 260 -4.42 16.27 15.11
CA MET A 260 -3.15 16.85 14.65
C MET A 260 -3.05 18.34 14.98
N GLN A 261 -4.15 19.10 14.83
CA GLN A 261 -4.23 20.49 15.29
C GLN A 261 -4.02 20.59 16.81
N LEU A 262 -4.63 19.70 17.58
CA LEU A 262 -4.46 19.64 19.03
C LEU A 262 -2.98 19.38 19.40
N TYR A 263 -2.30 18.44 18.74
CA TYR A 263 -0.85 18.23 18.98
C TYR A 263 -0.01 19.45 18.57
N THR A 264 -0.29 20.11 17.44
CA THR A 264 0.40 21.36 17.09
C THR A 264 0.15 22.50 18.09
N GLN A 265 -0.93 22.39 18.88
CA GLN A 265 -1.30 23.32 19.96
C GLN A 265 -0.80 22.87 21.35
N GLY A 266 -0.01 21.79 21.43
CA GLY A 266 0.58 21.31 22.69
C GLY A 266 -0.27 20.29 23.45
N ALA A 267 -1.13 19.53 22.77
CA ALA A 267 -1.78 18.38 23.40
C ALA A 267 -0.75 17.29 23.76
N GLN A 268 -0.98 16.64 24.90
CA GLN A 268 -0.14 15.54 25.37
C GLN A 268 -0.20 14.37 24.38
N ILE A 269 0.97 13.90 23.94
CA ILE A 269 1.12 12.73 23.07
C ILE A 269 1.32 11.50 23.95
N SER A 270 0.51 10.45 23.73
CA SER A 270 0.74 9.18 24.41
C SER A 270 1.96 8.43 23.85
N ASP A 271 2.50 7.52 24.65
CA ASP A 271 3.60 6.65 24.24
C ASP A 271 3.33 5.85 22.97
N ALA A 272 2.06 5.50 22.71
CA ALA A 272 1.63 4.76 21.53
C ALA A 272 1.58 5.64 20.26
N GLU A 273 1.41 6.95 20.44
CA GLU A 273 1.25 7.91 19.35
C GLU A 273 2.57 8.59 18.98
N LEU A 274 3.58 8.50 19.85
CA LEU A 274 4.86 9.20 19.77
C LEU A 274 5.52 9.13 18.38
N VAL A 275 5.70 7.91 17.88
CA VAL A 275 6.35 7.61 16.61
C VAL A 275 5.57 8.21 15.43
N THR A 276 4.26 8.08 15.46
CA THR A 276 3.40 8.46 14.34
C THR A 276 3.20 9.98 14.28
N VAL A 277 3.07 10.62 15.44
CA VAL A 277 2.98 12.09 15.55
C VAL A 277 4.32 12.73 15.16
N SER A 278 5.47 12.15 15.52
CA SER A 278 6.78 12.65 15.11
C SER A 278 6.93 12.70 13.58
N HIS A 279 6.64 11.61 12.87
CA HIS A 279 6.71 11.60 11.40
C HIS A 279 5.78 12.63 10.75
N TYR A 280 4.57 12.81 11.30
CA TYR A 280 3.65 13.84 10.84
C TYR A 280 4.24 15.24 11.04
N LEU A 281 4.71 15.55 12.23
CA LEU A 281 5.28 16.86 12.54
C LEU A 281 6.49 17.16 11.64
N GLU A 282 7.44 16.24 11.51
CA GLU A 282 8.60 16.39 10.63
C GLU A 282 8.21 16.65 9.16
N SER A 283 7.05 16.19 8.71
CA SER A 283 6.60 16.38 7.33
C SER A 283 5.97 17.76 7.09
N LEU A 284 5.47 18.41 8.15
CA LEU A 284 4.96 19.78 8.10
C LEU A 284 6.08 20.83 8.02
N SER A 285 7.21 20.61 8.70
CA SER A 285 8.34 21.55 8.68
C SER A 285 8.98 21.72 7.30
N ASN A 286 8.75 20.77 6.38
CA ASN A 286 9.29 20.79 5.03
C ASN A 286 8.44 21.57 4.00
N ASN A 287 7.23 22.02 4.36
CA ASN A 287 6.28 22.70 3.45
C ASN A 287 5.92 24.13 3.90
N VAL A 288 6.87 24.86 4.48
CA VAL A 288 6.67 26.27 4.88
C VAL A 288 6.57 27.14 3.63
N THR A 289 5.35 27.35 3.17
CA THR A 289 4.98 28.56 2.40
C THR A 289 3.99 29.31 3.27
N ASP A 290 4.32 30.58 3.55
CA ASP A 290 3.68 31.42 4.59
C ASP A 290 2.19 31.74 4.38
N ASP A 291 1.53 31.16 3.36
CA ASP A 291 0.19 31.57 2.91
C ASP A 291 -0.92 30.51 3.02
N CYS A 292 -0.73 29.41 3.73
CA CYS A 292 -1.79 28.40 3.90
C CYS A 292 -2.39 28.38 5.32
N LEU A 293 -3.65 28.79 5.43
CA LEU A 293 -4.52 28.74 6.62
C LEU A 293 -4.79 27.34 7.21
N MET A 294 -4.19 26.29 6.65
CA MET A 294 -4.06 24.95 7.21
C MET A 294 -2.83 24.31 6.56
N PRO A 295 -1.96 23.59 7.30
CA PRO A 295 -0.94 22.78 6.64
C PRO A 295 -1.63 21.73 5.75
N ASN A 296 -1.21 21.65 4.48
CA ASN A 296 -1.61 20.55 3.62
C ASN A 296 -1.19 19.23 4.30
N ILE A 297 -2.08 18.21 4.29
CA ILE A 297 -1.71 16.86 4.69
C ILE A 297 -0.38 16.54 3.99
N PRO A 298 0.65 16.12 4.73
CA PRO A 298 1.95 15.89 4.14
C PRO A 298 1.82 14.95 2.95
N LEU A 299 2.22 15.48 1.78
CA LEU A 299 2.37 14.66 0.60
C LEU A 299 3.36 13.55 0.90
N ILE A 300 3.07 12.38 0.38
CA ILE A 300 3.83 11.16 0.59
C ILE A 300 5.32 11.46 0.50
N ARG A 301 6.09 11.08 1.53
CA ARG A 301 7.55 11.01 1.45
C ARG A 301 7.96 9.83 0.56
N SER A 302 7.42 9.79 -0.65
CA SER A 302 7.84 8.96 -1.75
C SER A 302 9.03 9.66 -2.37
N VAL A 303 10.20 9.04 -2.36
CA VAL A 303 11.18 9.42 -3.37
C VAL A 303 10.71 8.82 -4.68
N ILE A 304 10.28 9.68 -5.60
CA ILE A 304 9.98 9.29 -6.97
C ILE A 304 11.30 9.09 -7.68
N VAL A 305 11.61 7.85 -8.02
CA VAL A 305 12.80 7.48 -8.78
C VAL A 305 12.34 6.99 -10.14
N CYS A 306 12.77 7.65 -11.20
CA CYS A 306 12.61 7.11 -12.54
C CYS A 306 13.71 6.08 -12.78
N ASP A 307 13.33 4.84 -13.11
CA ASP A 307 14.31 3.88 -13.58
C ASP A 307 14.77 4.19 -15.01
N ALA A 308 15.82 3.49 -15.46
CA ALA A 308 16.38 3.65 -16.81
C ALA A 308 15.40 3.27 -17.95
N THR A 309 14.23 2.72 -17.63
CA THR A 309 13.15 2.41 -18.59
C THR A 309 12.00 3.42 -18.56
N GLY A 310 12.13 4.50 -17.78
CA GLY A 310 11.10 5.51 -17.61
C GLY A 310 9.96 5.09 -16.67
N ARG A 311 10.12 4.01 -15.88
CA ARG A 311 9.15 3.63 -14.86
C ARG A 311 9.35 4.47 -13.61
N THR A 312 8.26 5.06 -13.13
CA THR A 312 8.20 5.79 -11.86
C THR A 312 8.13 4.80 -10.69
N LEU A 313 9.13 4.82 -9.81
CA LEU A 313 9.19 4.04 -8.57
C LEU A 313 8.97 4.98 -7.39
N HIS A 314 8.06 4.62 -6.49
CA HIS A 314 7.84 5.35 -5.25
C HIS A 314 8.55 4.60 -4.12
N LEU A 315 9.63 5.18 -3.59
CA LEU A 315 10.33 4.64 -2.42
C LEU A 315 9.78 5.32 -1.17
N HIS A 316 8.92 4.62 -0.45
CA HIS A 316 8.32 5.09 0.80
C HIS A 316 9.24 4.76 1.98
N ASP A 317 9.04 5.47 3.10
CA ASP A 317 9.75 5.21 4.35
C ASP A 317 8.96 4.22 5.21
N HIS A 318 9.69 3.30 5.83
CA HIS A 318 9.23 2.11 6.52
C HIS A 318 8.26 2.40 7.68
N MET A 319 8.52 3.53 8.33
CA MET A 319 7.73 3.99 9.46
C MET A 319 6.80 5.14 9.10
N ASN A 320 6.66 5.46 7.81
CA ASN A 320 5.70 6.44 7.34
C ASN A 320 4.29 5.85 7.30
N LEU A 321 3.90 5.35 8.48
CA LEU A 321 2.60 4.88 8.88
C LEU A 321 1.46 5.90 8.66
N PRO A 322 1.70 7.24 8.55
CA PRO A 322 0.66 8.20 8.18
C PRO A 322 -0.01 7.96 6.81
N HIS A 323 0.54 7.10 5.94
CA HIS A 323 -0.12 6.72 4.68
C HIS A 323 -1.11 5.57 4.78
N PHE A 324 -1.14 4.83 5.90
CA PHE A 324 -2.15 3.79 6.12
C PHE A 324 -3.59 4.32 6.26
N PHE A 325 -3.77 5.64 6.10
CA PHE A 325 -5.03 6.34 6.27
C PHE A 325 -5.59 6.91 4.97
N ASP A 326 -4.90 6.76 3.82
CA ASP A 326 -5.59 6.87 2.53
C ASP A 326 -6.36 5.55 2.34
N VAL A 327 -7.63 5.56 2.72
CA VAL A 327 -8.56 4.51 2.31
C VAL A 327 -8.60 4.58 0.79
N SER A 328 -7.74 3.77 0.16
CA SER A 328 -7.48 3.94 -1.26
C SER A 328 -8.80 3.79 -2.01
N GLY A 329 -9.13 4.81 -2.80
CA GLY A 329 -10.32 4.76 -3.66
C GLY A 329 -10.30 3.53 -4.55
N THR A 330 -9.10 3.04 -4.89
CA THR A 330 -8.89 1.83 -5.69
C THR A 330 -9.35 0.57 -4.97
N THR A 331 -9.03 0.35 -3.69
CA THR A 331 -9.49 -0.85 -2.96
C THR A 331 -11.01 -0.85 -2.82
N GLY A 332 -11.60 0.28 -2.42
CA GLY A 332 -13.06 0.41 -2.33
C GLY A 332 -13.74 0.19 -3.68
N ALA A 333 -13.18 0.75 -4.76
CA ALA A 333 -13.62 0.57 -6.13
C ALA A 333 -13.54 -0.89 -6.62
N VAL A 334 -12.41 -1.56 -6.37
CA VAL A 334 -12.23 -2.98 -6.70
C VAL A 334 -13.27 -3.81 -5.97
N MET A 335 -13.49 -3.55 -4.67
CA MET A 335 -14.49 -4.29 -3.90
C MET A 335 -15.93 -4.00 -4.32
N GLN A 336 -16.27 -2.75 -4.66
CA GLN A 336 -17.57 -2.41 -5.24
C GLN A 336 -17.83 -3.24 -6.51
N ALA A 337 -16.84 -3.32 -7.41
CA ALA A 337 -16.94 -4.10 -8.63
C ALA A 337 -17.02 -5.61 -8.34
N SER A 338 -16.13 -6.14 -7.49
CA SER A 338 -16.09 -7.55 -7.11
C SER A 338 -17.41 -8.03 -6.49
N LEU A 339 -17.90 -7.33 -5.47
CA LEU A 339 -19.14 -7.71 -4.78
C LEU A 339 -20.37 -7.54 -5.68
N GLY A 340 -20.41 -6.49 -6.50
CA GLY A 340 -21.46 -6.27 -7.48
C GLY A 340 -21.54 -7.37 -8.53
N LEU A 341 -20.40 -7.79 -9.09
CA LEU A 341 -20.32 -8.90 -10.05
C LEU A 341 -20.68 -10.24 -9.40
N LEU A 342 -20.21 -10.49 -8.18
CA LEU A 342 -20.55 -11.71 -7.45
C LEU A 342 -22.07 -11.77 -7.13
N SER A 343 -22.66 -10.63 -6.75
CA SER A 343 -24.11 -10.51 -6.54
C SER A 343 -24.89 -10.70 -7.85
N LYS A 344 -24.39 -10.18 -8.98
CA LYS A 344 -24.99 -10.37 -10.30
C LYS A 344 -25.00 -11.86 -10.70
N ALA A 345 -23.93 -12.59 -10.38
CA ALA A 345 -23.86 -14.04 -10.55
C ALA A 345 -24.78 -14.82 -9.58
N GLY A 346 -25.45 -14.15 -8.63
CA GLY A 346 -26.24 -14.82 -7.59
C GLY A 346 -25.39 -15.60 -6.58
N ARG A 347 -24.08 -15.27 -6.46
CA ARG A 347 -23.10 -16.01 -5.66
C ARG A 347 -22.52 -15.25 -4.48
N LEU A 348 -23.26 -14.26 -3.98
CA LEU A 348 -22.87 -13.50 -2.78
C LEU A 348 -22.75 -14.39 -1.53
N ASP A 349 -23.31 -15.62 -1.55
CA ASP A 349 -23.11 -16.65 -0.52
C ASP A 349 -21.65 -16.97 -0.23
N LEU A 350 -20.76 -16.80 -1.22
CA LEU A 350 -19.32 -17.02 -1.08
C LEU A 350 -18.61 -15.93 -0.29
N VAL A 351 -19.22 -14.75 -0.15
CA VAL A 351 -18.72 -13.59 0.60
C VAL A 351 -19.89 -13.01 1.39
N LYS A 352 -20.39 -13.80 2.35
CA LYS A 352 -21.63 -13.51 3.08
C LYS A 352 -21.45 -12.65 4.33
N ASP A 353 -20.21 -12.35 4.70
CA ASP A 353 -19.88 -11.68 5.95
C ASP A 353 -18.67 -10.73 5.78
N PRO A 354 -18.44 -9.85 6.77
CA PRO A 354 -17.30 -8.93 6.76
C PRO A 354 -15.95 -9.63 6.60
N GLN A 355 -15.77 -10.81 7.20
CA GLN A 355 -14.50 -11.54 7.13
C GLN A 355 -14.23 -12.05 5.72
N GLY A 356 -15.23 -12.61 5.03
CA GLY A 356 -15.11 -13.01 3.63
C GLY A 356 -14.72 -11.84 2.73
N THR A 357 -15.22 -10.63 3.03
CA THR A 357 -14.87 -9.41 2.30
C THR A 357 -13.41 -9.00 2.53
N LEU A 358 -12.93 -9.09 3.77
CA LEU A 358 -11.53 -8.85 4.10
C LEU A 358 -10.62 -9.84 3.36
N LEU A 359 -10.95 -11.13 3.38
CA LEU A 359 -10.17 -12.20 2.75
C LEU A 359 -10.13 -12.05 1.22
N LEU A 360 -11.29 -11.84 0.59
CA LEU A 360 -11.37 -11.64 -0.86
C LEU A 360 -10.58 -10.40 -1.29
N GLY A 361 -10.78 -9.28 -0.59
CA GLY A 361 -10.09 -8.04 -0.88
C GLY A 361 -8.58 -8.12 -0.66
N MET A 362 -8.15 -8.84 0.38
CA MET A 362 -6.72 -9.04 0.64
C MET A 362 -6.05 -9.90 -0.44
N VAL A 363 -6.75 -10.89 -1.01
CA VAL A 363 -6.22 -11.68 -2.12
C VAL A 363 -6.25 -10.90 -3.44
N ILE A 364 -7.38 -10.25 -3.78
CA ILE A 364 -7.52 -9.54 -5.06
C ILE A 364 -6.71 -8.24 -5.07
N ALA A 365 -6.87 -7.37 -4.07
CA ALA A 365 -6.19 -6.09 -4.01
C ALA A 365 -4.87 -6.18 -3.21
N GLY A 366 -4.84 -6.86 -2.06
CA GLY A 366 -3.63 -6.94 -1.22
C GLY A 366 -2.46 -7.71 -1.87
N CYS A 367 -2.71 -8.89 -2.44
CA CYS A 367 -1.66 -9.78 -2.90
C CYS A 367 -1.25 -9.56 -4.38
N ASN A 368 -2.06 -8.87 -5.20
CA ASN A 368 -1.78 -8.69 -6.64
C ASN A 368 -1.07 -7.39 -7.03
N PHE A 369 -0.95 -6.38 -6.15
CA PHE A 369 -0.21 -5.14 -6.44
C PHE A 369 1.32 -5.34 -6.32
N TYR A 370 1.83 -6.28 -7.09
CA TYR A 370 3.22 -6.76 -7.10
C TYR A 370 4.29 -5.67 -7.40
N LYS A 371 3.92 -4.41 -7.63
CA LYS A 371 4.84 -3.30 -7.92
C LYS A 371 4.82 -2.13 -6.91
N GLN A 372 3.96 -2.15 -5.89
CA GLN A 372 4.00 -1.17 -4.78
C GLN A 372 4.36 -1.87 -3.46
N GLY A 373 5.50 -2.57 -3.50
CA GLY A 373 6.03 -3.33 -2.38
C GLY A 373 6.08 -2.50 -1.10
N TYR A 374 5.52 -3.10 -0.03
CA TYR A 374 5.54 -2.76 1.40
C TYR A 374 4.18 -2.45 2.00
N HIS A 375 3.51 -1.42 1.47
CA HIS A 375 2.39 -0.79 2.17
C HIS A 375 1.06 -1.43 1.83
N ASN A 376 1.01 -2.28 0.80
CA ASN A 376 -0.28 -2.64 0.23
C ASN A 376 -1.20 -3.35 1.22
N TYR A 377 -0.74 -4.34 1.99
CA TYR A 377 -1.63 -4.99 2.98
C TYR A 377 -2.11 -4.02 4.05
N TYR A 378 -1.20 -3.19 4.52
CA TYR A 378 -1.39 -2.23 5.59
C TYR A 378 -2.23 -1.02 5.14
N GLU A 379 -2.30 -0.70 3.84
CA GLU A 379 -3.22 0.28 3.24
C GLU A 379 -4.57 -0.36 2.87
N VAL A 380 -4.53 -1.61 2.40
CA VAL A 380 -5.70 -2.37 1.96
C VAL A 380 -6.59 -2.73 3.14
N LEU A 381 -6.07 -3.21 4.27
CA LEU A 381 -6.94 -3.60 5.39
C LEU A 381 -7.78 -2.44 5.94
N PRO A 382 -7.24 -1.24 6.23
CA PRO A 382 -8.07 -0.09 6.58
C PRO A 382 -9.13 0.25 5.52
N ALA A 383 -8.78 0.11 4.23
CA ALA A 383 -9.73 0.31 3.15
C ALA A 383 -10.80 -0.78 3.09
N LEU A 384 -10.47 -2.03 3.40
CA LEU A 384 -11.44 -3.13 3.48
C LEU A 384 -12.34 -3.01 4.72
N ASN A 385 -11.84 -2.48 5.84
CA ASN A 385 -12.69 -2.10 6.97
C ASN A 385 -13.69 -1.00 6.57
N TRP A 386 -13.27 -0.05 5.72
CA TRP A 386 -14.18 0.94 5.16
C TRP A 386 -15.21 0.34 4.21
N VAL A 387 -14.82 -0.63 3.39
CA VAL A 387 -15.77 -1.43 2.59
C VAL A 387 -16.80 -2.09 3.51
N ASN A 388 -16.36 -2.75 4.58
CA ASN A 388 -17.26 -3.44 5.50
C ASN A 388 -18.24 -2.49 6.21
N HIS A 389 -17.77 -1.30 6.57
CA HIS A 389 -18.63 -0.26 7.13
C HIS A 389 -19.79 0.11 6.19
N ASN A 390 -19.52 0.24 4.88
CA ASN A 390 -20.52 0.68 3.92
C ASN A 390 -21.38 -0.47 3.36
N VAL A 391 -20.82 -1.67 3.22
CA VAL A 391 -21.51 -2.83 2.64
C VAL A 391 -22.30 -3.60 3.69
N TRP A 392 -21.71 -3.82 4.87
CA TRP A 392 -22.30 -4.66 5.91
C TRP A 392 -22.86 -3.87 7.08
N ASN A 393 -22.76 -2.53 7.07
CA ASN A 393 -23.14 -1.64 8.17
C ASN A 393 -22.40 -1.97 9.49
N GLU A 394 -21.19 -2.49 9.38
CA GLU A 394 -20.28 -2.67 10.52
C GLU A 394 -19.80 -1.32 11.06
N GLU A 395 -19.43 -1.27 12.34
CA GLU A 395 -18.72 -0.10 12.85
C GLU A 395 -17.35 0.01 12.16
N TYR A 396 -16.97 1.23 11.74
CA TYR A 396 -15.67 1.41 11.09
C TYR A 396 -14.54 1.12 12.08
N LYS A 397 -13.85 0.00 11.87
CA LYS A 397 -12.71 -0.41 12.69
C LYS A 397 -11.44 0.33 12.27
N GLN A 398 -11.09 1.34 13.05
CA GLN A 398 -9.84 2.06 12.92
C GLN A 398 -8.76 1.40 13.78
N LEU A 399 -7.66 0.98 13.14
CA LEU A 399 -6.53 0.33 13.81
C LEU A 399 -5.39 1.34 13.99
N THR A 400 -4.75 1.32 15.16
CA THR A 400 -3.44 1.94 15.34
C THR A 400 -2.40 1.20 14.49
N PRO A 401 -1.25 1.83 14.19
CA PRO A 401 -0.19 1.18 13.43
C PRO A 401 0.29 -0.16 14.02
N MET A 402 0.36 -0.28 15.35
CA MET A 402 0.74 -1.52 16.02
C MET A 402 -0.36 -2.59 15.93
N GLU A 403 -1.62 -2.23 16.15
CA GLU A 403 -2.73 -3.18 15.97
C GLU A 403 -2.81 -3.68 14.53
N LEU A 404 -2.57 -2.78 13.57
CA LEU A 404 -2.53 -3.10 12.16
C LEU A 404 -1.34 -4.05 11.83
N LEU A 405 -0.18 -3.81 12.44
CA LEU A 405 1.00 -4.69 12.33
C LEU A 405 0.67 -6.13 12.71
N HIS A 406 -0.12 -6.33 13.76
CA HIS A 406 -0.53 -7.67 14.21
C HIS A 406 -1.74 -8.24 13.45
N ALA A 407 -2.66 -7.39 13.00
CA ALA A 407 -3.86 -7.83 12.29
C ALA A 407 -3.54 -8.41 10.90
N ILE A 408 -2.57 -7.83 10.19
CA ILE A 408 -2.22 -8.26 8.83
C ILE A 408 -1.71 -9.71 8.76
N PRO A 409 -0.72 -10.14 9.57
CA PRO A 409 -0.26 -11.54 9.58
C PRO A 409 -1.41 -12.55 9.75
N ASN A 410 -2.32 -12.30 10.70
CA ASN A 410 -3.47 -13.17 10.95
C ASN A 410 -4.36 -13.27 9.72
N LEU A 411 -4.70 -12.13 9.10
CA LEU A 411 -5.53 -12.10 7.91
C LEU A 411 -4.86 -12.78 6.70
N LEU A 412 -3.55 -12.58 6.52
CA LEU A 412 -2.78 -13.21 5.44
C LEU A 412 -2.69 -14.74 5.60
N ASN A 413 -2.58 -15.23 6.84
CA ASN A 413 -2.60 -16.66 7.14
C ASN A 413 -3.96 -17.30 6.80
N GLU A 414 -5.06 -16.55 6.91
CA GLU A 414 -6.38 -17.02 6.48
C GLU A 414 -6.61 -16.96 4.96
N CYS A 415 -5.75 -16.25 4.22
CA CYS A 415 -5.83 -16.10 2.77
C CYS A 415 -5.18 -17.26 1.99
N VAL A 416 -4.28 -18.03 2.63
CA VAL A 416 -3.57 -19.16 2.01
C VAL A 416 -4.31 -20.47 2.29
N ASP A 417 -4.24 -21.40 1.33
CA ASP A 417 -4.71 -22.78 1.53
C ASP A 417 -3.94 -23.45 2.69
N PRO A 418 -4.60 -23.83 3.79
CA PRO A 418 -3.96 -24.44 4.95
C PRO A 418 -3.37 -25.82 4.65
N SER A 419 -3.77 -26.48 3.56
CA SER A 419 -3.20 -27.75 3.11
C SER A 419 -1.90 -27.58 2.32
N SER A 420 -1.57 -26.36 1.90
CA SER A 420 -0.33 -26.07 1.18
C SER A 420 0.86 -25.97 2.14
N GLN A 421 2.02 -26.49 1.71
CA GLN A 421 3.29 -26.26 2.40
C GLN A 421 3.63 -24.75 2.52
N MET A 422 3.02 -23.92 1.66
CA MET A 422 3.19 -22.47 1.70
C MET A 422 2.58 -21.84 2.97
N ALA A 423 1.57 -22.46 3.59
CA ALA A 423 0.91 -21.90 4.78
C ALA A 423 1.88 -21.71 5.95
N ALA A 424 2.68 -22.74 6.26
CA ALA A 424 3.71 -22.66 7.30
C ALA A 424 4.79 -21.61 6.96
N ILE A 425 5.25 -21.58 5.70
CA ILE A 425 6.29 -20.65 5.24
C ILE A 425 5.80 -19.20 5.34
N ILE A 426 4.54 -18.93 4.99
CA ILE A 426 3.92 -17.60 5.15
C ILE A 426 3.87 -17.22 6.61
N ASN A 427 3.38 -18.10 7.49
CA ASN A 427 3.28 -17.82 8.91
C ASN A 427 4.63 -17.47 9.54
N ASP A 428 5.67 -18.25 9.26
CA ASP A 428 7.02 -17.99 9.77
C ASP A 428 7.56 -16.66 9.23
N THR A 429 7.30 -16.37 7.96
CA THR A 429 7.76 -15.14 7.31
C THR A 429 7.05 -13.90 7.84
N THR A 430 5.73 -13.94 8.01
CA THR A 430 4.95 -12.80 8.53
C THR A 430 5.26 -12.56 10.01
N SER A 431 5.52 -13.61 10.78
CA SER A 431 6.01 -13.51 12.17
C SER A 431 7.38 -12.82 12.23
N LEU A 432 8.34 -13.27 11.41
CA LEU A 432 9.67 -12.66 11.32
C LEU A 432 9.60 -11.19 10.93
N VAL A 433 8.78 -10.86 9.93
CA VAL A 433 8.58 -9.47 9.50
C VAL A 433 7.98 -8.66 10.66
N THR A 434 6.98 -9.17 11.37
CA THR A 434 6.33 -8.48 12.49
C THR A 434 7.32 -8.19 13.62
N GLU A 435 8.08 -9.19 14.04
CA GLU A 435 9.14 -9.04 15.06
C GLU A 435 10.14 -7.93 14.68
N HIS A 436 10.51 -7.86 13.40
CA HIS A 436 11.42 -6.85 12.88
C HIS A 436 10.82 -5.44 12.87
N PHE A 437 9.54 -5.31 12.55
CA PHE A 437 8.83 -4.04 12.65
C PHE A 437 8.71 -3.56 14.10
N GLU A 438 8.42 -4.46 15.04
CA GLU A 438 8.37 -4.15 16.46
C GLU A 438 9.72 -3.63 16.96
N LEU A 439 10.80 -4.30 16.58
CA LEU A 439 12.15 -3.82 16.88
C LEU A 439 12.41 -2.44 16.28
N HIS A 440 12.00 -2.20 15.03
CA HIS A 440 12.14 -0.89 14.40
C HIS A 440 11.40 0.19 15.19
N TYR A 441 10.17 -0.10 15.62
CA TYR A 441 9.34 0.81 16.40
C TYR A 441 9.99 1.13 17.75
N GLN A 442 10.49 0.12 18.47
CA GLN A 442 11.15 0.32 19.77
C GLN A 442 12.44 1.13 19.64
N LEU A 443 13.32 0.78 18.70
CA LEU A 443 14.58 1.52 18.51
C LEU A 443 14.33 2.97 18.09
N TYR A 444 13.30 3.23 17.28
CA TYR A 444 12.92 4.61 16.94
C TYR A 444 12.39 5.37 18.15
N LYS A 445 11.54 4.73 18.96
CA LYS A 445 11.05 5.33 20.22
C LYS A 445 12.21 5.69 21.15
N GLU A 446 13.18 4.80 21.31
CA GLU A 446 14.40 5.04 22.11
C GLU A 446 15.23 6.21 21.55
N ASP A 447 15.46 6.27 20.23
CA ASP A 447 16.17 7.37 19.58
C ASP A 447 15.45 8.72 19.81
N LEU A 448 14.12 8.76 19.63
CA LEU A 448 13.32 9.95 19.91
C LEU A 448 13.44 10.42 21.38
N GLN A 449 13.38 9.47 22.32
CA GLN A 449 13.53 9.77 23.74
C GLN A 449 14.94 10.24 24.09
N ASN A 450 15.97 9.64 23.49
CA ASN A 450 17.37 10.01 23.71
C ASN A 450 17.68 11.40 23.16
N ARG A 451 17.20 11.73 21.94
CA ARG A 451 17.31 13.08 21.38
C ARG A 451 16.63 14.11 22.28
N ALA A 452 15.41 13.81 22.73
CA ALA A 452 14.69 14.67 23.67
C ALA A 452 15.48 14.89 24.97
N LYS A 453 16.19 13.88 25.49
CA LYS A 453 17.06 13.99 26.68
C LYS A 453 18.34 14.78 26.42
N MET A 454 19.01 14.56 25.29
CA MET A 454 20.27 15.24 24.94
C MET A 454 20.07 16.75 24.78
N GLU A 455 18.92 17.19 24.29
CA GLU A 455 18.57 18.61 24.17
C GLU A 455 18.00 19.21 25.48
N GLN A 456 17.64 18.36 26.44
CA GLN A 456 17.28 18.77 27.81
C GLN A 456 18.50 18.89 28.73
N ALA A 457 19.66 18.36 28.32
CA ALA A 457 20.90 18.56 29.06
C ALA A 457 21.23 20.06 29.09
N PRO A 458 21.46 20.67 30.27
CA PRO A 458 21.92 22.04 30.33
C PRO A 458 23.21 22.13 29.50
N ALA A 459 23.28 23.13 28.60
CA ALA A 459 24.46 23.38 27.79
C ALA A 459 25.69 23.31 28.71
N VAL A 460 26.54 22.29 28.50
CA VAL A 460 27.82 22.23 29.19
C VAL A 460 28.54 23.52 28.79
N PRO A 461 28.93 24.39 29.74
CA PRO A 461 29.71 25.55 29.39
C PRO A 461 30.96 25.05 28.69
N MET A 462 31.24 25.56 27.48
CA MET A 462 32.55 25.44 26.84
C MET A 462 33.57 26.15 27.74
N LEU A 463 34.02 25.45 28.78
CA LEU A 463 35.07 25.89 29.68
C LEU A 463 36.40 25.52 29.04
N GLY A 464 36.99 26.50 28.35
CA GLY A 464 38.44 26.62 28.23
C GLY A 464 39.08 26.08 26.96
N MET A 465 38.83 26.72 25.82
CA MET A 465 39.96 27.05 24.93
C MET A 465 40.22 28.55 25.07
N LYS A 466 41.00 28.90 26.10
CA LYS A 466 41.69 30.19 26.11
C LYS A 466 42.88 30.06 25.16
N ASN A 467 43.01 31.05 24.29
CA ASN A 467 44.24 31.35 23.57
C ASN A 467 45.40 31.46 24.59
N GLU A 468 46.35 30.55 24.49
CA GLU A 468 47.79 30.82 24.62
C GLU A 468 48.51 30.11 23.48
#